data_AF-A0A1Q8CAG2-F1
#
_entry.id   AF-A0A1Q8CAG2-F1
#
_cell.length_a   1.000
_cell.length_b   1.000
_cell.length_c   1.000
_cell.angle_alpha   90.00
_cell.angle_beta   90.00
_cell.angle_gamma   90.00
#
_symmetry.space_group_name_H-M   'P 1'
#
loop_
_entity.id
_entity.type
_entity.pdbx_description
1 polymer ?
#
loop_
_entity_poly.entity_id
_entity_poly.type
_entity_poly.pdbx_seq_one_letter_code
_entity_poly.pdbx_strand_id
1 'polypeptide(L)'
;MTEATESARLEAAGELFYEGTFRVGVDVQPGTYAVEQASAGCYWARLDETGETIDNNFVEGASRVEATISASDYSFHNEGCGQWRKVG
;
A
#
# COMPACT_ATOMS: atom_id res chain seq x y z
N MET A 1 23.84 -10.64 0.20
CA MET A 1 23.54 -10.38 1.62
C MET A 1 23.00 -8.95 1.85
N THR A 2 22.32 -8.35 0.87
CA THR A 2 21.97 -6.91 0.88
C THR A 2 20.46 -6.64 0.81
N GLU A 3 19.65 -7.54 0.24
CA GLU A 3 18.19 -7.34 0.11
C GLU A 3 17.42 -7.43 1.44
N ALA A 4 17.76 -8.39 2.32
CA ALA A 4 17.05 -8.54 3.59
C ALA A 4 17.22 -7.33 4.53
N THR A 5 18.32 -6.59 4.39
CA THR A 5 18.54 -5.35 5.14
C THR A 5 17.82 -4.16 4.51
N GLU A 6 17.53 -4.19 3.22
CA GLU A 6 16.79 -3.15 2.52
C GLU A 6 15.30 -3.23 2.83
N SER A 7 14.67 -4.41 2.70
CA SER A 7 13.25 -4.58 3.03
C SER A 7 12.94 -4.17 4.46
N ALA A 8 13.75 -4.59 5.44
CA ALA A 8 13.56 -4.23 6.85
C ALA A 8 13.64 -2.71 7.10
N ARG A 9 14.50 -2.00 6.35
CA ARG A 9 14.58 -0.53 6.45
C ARG A 9 13.37 0.16 5.85
N LEU A 10 12.86 -0.35 4.72
CA LEU A 10 11.69 0.19 4.06
C LEU A 10 10.42 -0.07 4.88
N GLU A 11 10.30 -1.24 5.51
CA GLU A 11 9.24 -1.53 6.48
C GLU A 11 9.30 -0.56 7.66
N ALA A 12 10.48 -0.36 8.25
CA ALA A 12 10.66 0.58 9.34
C ALA A 12 10.38 2.05 8.94
N ALA A 13 10.51 2.38 7.66
CA ALA A 13 10.21 3.70 7.12
C ALA A 13 8.74 3.89 6.67
N GLY A 14 7.92 2.84 6.69
CA GLY A 14 6.56 2.89 6.14
C GLY A 14 6.52 3.00 4.61
N GLU A 15 7.56 2.51 3.93
CA GLU A 15 7.73 2.55 2.47
C GLU A 15 7.63 1.16 1.82
N LEU A 16 7.54 0.11 2.64
CA LEU A 16 7.22 -1.24 2.25
C LEU A 16 6.26 -1.83 3.27
N PHE A 17 5.16 -2.42 2.82
CA PHE A 17 4.19 -3.05 3.68
C PHE A 17 3.41 -4.12 2.91
N TYR A 18 2.70 -4.99 3.64
CA TYR A 18 1.90 -6.07 3.07
C TYR A 18 0.42 -5.77 3.28
N GLU A 19 -0.38 -6.79 3.56
CA GLU A 19 -1.81 -6.67 3.79
C GLU A 19 -2.11 -6.07 5.16
N GLY A 20 -3.21 -5.34 5.24
CA GLY A 20 -3.68 -4.69 6.46
C GLY A 20 -4.21 -3.28 6.26
N THR A 21 -4.48 -2.63 7.38
CA THR A 21 -4.92 -1.23 7.44
C THR A 21 -3.84 -0.40 8.12
N PHE A 22 -3.35 0.62 7.43
CA PHE A 22 -2.21 1.43 7.82
C PHE A 22 -2.63 2.88 7.98
N ARG A 23 -2.27 3.50 9.11
CA ARG A 23 -2.51 4.92 9.35
C ARG A 23 -1.53 5.75 8.53
N VAL A 24 -2.05 6.64 7.68
CA VAL A 24 -1.21 7.48 6.82
C VAL A 24 -0.46 8.52 7.68
N GLY A 25 0.83 8.67 7.42
CA GLY A 25 1.75 9.50 8.20
C GLY A 25 2.25 8.87 9.50
N VAL A 26 1.78 7.68 9.86
CA VAL A 26 2.21 6.94 11.07
C VAL A 26 2.80 5.58 10.68
N ASP A 27 1.99 4.71 10.09
CA ASP A 27 2.40 3.36 9.69
C ASP A 27 2.89 3.34 8.23
N VAL A 28 2.27 4.16 7.37
CA VAL A 28 2.62 4.30 5.95
C VAL A 28 2.84 5.76 5.58
N GLN A 29 3.87 6.05 4.79
CA GLN A 29 4.13 7.41 4.34
C GLN A 29 3.28 7.79 3.12
N PRO A 30 2.94 9.08 2.94
CA PRO A 30 2.36 9.54 1.68
C PRO A 30 3.29 9.25 0.50
N GLY A 31 2.71 8.92 -0.65
CA GLY A 31 3.46 8.60 -1.86
C GLY A 31 2.71 7.65 -2.79
N THR A 32 3.35 7.34 -3.92
CA THR A 32 2.86 6.32 -4.84
C THR A 32 3.49 4.98 -4.51
N TYR A 33 2.68 3.94 -4.45
CA TYR A 33 3.11 2.57 -4.18
C TYR A 33 2.68 1.65 -5.31
N ALA A 34 3.48 0.63 -5.55
CA ALA A 34 3.20 -0.39 -6.54
C ALA A 34 3.25 -1.80 -5.93
N VAL A 35 2.38 -2.65 -6.45
CA VAL A 35 2.44 -4.10 -6.32
C VAL A 35 2.81 -4.64 -7.69
N GLU A 36 3.86 -5.45 -7.75
CA GLU A 36 4.25 -6.18 -8.95
C GLU A 36 3.59 -7.57 -8.93
N GLN A 37 3.06 -8.01 -10.07
CA GLN A 37 2.38 -9.31 -10.22
C GLN A 37 1.27 -9.53 -9.19
N ALA A 38 0.33 -8.58 -9.11
CA ALA A 38 -0.80 -8.66 -8.21
C ALA A 38 -1.67 -9.88 -8.56
N SER A 39 -1.95 -10.71 -7.55
CA SER A 39 -2.84 -11.86 -7.67
C SER A 39 -4.28 -11.42 -7.92
N ALA A 40 -5.10 -12.34 -8.42
CA ALA A 40 -6.54 -12.13 -8.47
C ALA A 40 -7.10 -11.91 -7.07
N GLY A 41 -7.94 -10.89 -6.91
CA GLY A 41 -8.54 -10.53 -5.63
C GLY A 41 -7.77 -9.48 -4.83
N CYS A 42 -6.82 -8.77 -5.45
CA CYS A 42 -6.19 -7.62 -4.82
C CYS A 42 -7.20 -6.48 -4.68
N TYR A 43 -7.55 -6.16 -3.44
CA TYR A 43 -8.36 -5.00 -3.10
C TYR A 43 -7.53 -3.98 -2.35
N TRP A 44 -7.66 -2.71 -2.71
CA TRP A 44 -7.13 -1.60 -1.92
C TRP A 44 -8.13 -0.46 -1.83
N ALA A 45 -8.06 0.29 -0.73
CA ALA A 45 -8.86 1.47 -0.49
C ALA A 45 -8.09 2.54 0.28
N ARG A 46 -8.30 3.79 -0.12
CA ARG A 46 -7.96 5.00 0.63
C ARG A 46 -9.19 5.41 1.40
N LEU A 47 -9.05 5.60 2.71
CA LEU A 47 -10.16 5.89 3.61
C LEU A 47 -9.98 7.23 4.29
N ASP A 48 -11.10 7.91 4.57
CA ASP A 48 -11.15 9.12 5.38
C ASP A 48 -11.23 8.79 6.89
N GLU A 49 -11.32 9.82 7.73
CA GLU A 49 -11.34 9.67 9.19
C GLU A 49 -12.56 8.96 9.76
N THR A 50 -13.63 8.89 8.98
CA THR A 50 -14.85 8.16 9.34
C THR A 50 -14.84 6.72 8.85
N GLY A 51 -13.81 6.35 8.07
CA GLY A 51 -13.70 5.05 7.39
C GLY A 51 -14.44 5.01 6.05
N GLU A 52 -14.92 6.15 5.54
CA GLU A 52 -15.53 6.23 4.21
C GLU A 52 -14.45 6.11 3.13
N THR A 53 -14.79 5.45 2.03
CA THR A 53 -13.86 5.25 0.91
C THR A 53 -13.72 6.52 0.09
N ILE A 54 -12.49 7.04 0.02
CA ILE A 54 -12.10 8.14 -0.87
C ILE A 54 -11.89 7.60 -2.29
N ASP A 55 -11.18 6.47 -2.39
CA ASP A 55 -10.84 5.81 -3.65
C ASP A 55 -10.52 4.34 -3.38
N ASN A 56 -10.87 3.45 -4.30
CA ASN A 56 -10.59 2.03 -4.18
C ASN A 56 -10.48 1.35 -5.55
N ASN A 57 -9.92 0.14 -5.54
CA ASN A 57 -9.93 -0.72 -6.71
C ASN A 57 -9.95 -2.20 -6.30
N PHE A 58 -10.67 -3.01 -7.06
CA PHE A 58 -10.66 -4.46 -6.99
C PHE A 58 -10.04 -5.02 -8.27
N VAL A 59 -8.90 -5.68 -8.13
CA VAL A 59 -8.08 -6.14 -9.24
C VAL A 59 -8.18 -7.66 -9.35
N GLU A 60 -8.74 -8.13 -10.47
CA GLU A 60 -8.86 -9.56 -10.83
C GLU A 60 -7.52 -10.20 -11.24
N GLY A 61 -6.44 -9.42 -11.22
CA GLY A 61 -5.06 -9.82 -11.55
C GLY A 61 -4.42 -8.83 -12.52
N ALA A 62 -3.20 -8.39 -12.22
CA ALA A 62 -2.48 -7.44 -13.06
C ALA A 62 -0.96 -7.60 -12.94
N SER A 63 -0.23 -7.30 -14.02
CA SER A 63 1.23 -7.26 -13.99
C SER A 63 1.76 -6.19 -13.03
N ARG A 64 1.00 -5.11 -12.84
CA ARG A 64 1.30 -4.04 -11.89
C ARG A 64 0.01 -3.37 -11.43
N VAL A 65 -0.08 -3.09 -10.13
CA VAL A 65 -1.13 -2.26 -9.52
C VAL A 65 -0.45 -1.07 -8.85
N GLU A 66 -0.98 0.13 -9.06
CA GLU A 66 -0.46 1.34 -8.43
C GLU A 66 -1.57 2.05 -7.65
N ALA A 67 -1.21 2.62 -6.51
CA ALA A 67 -2.07 3.48 -5.71
C ALA A 67 -1.25 4.67 -5.21
N THR A 68 -1.85 5.87 -5.26
CA THR A 68 -1.25 7.07 -4.68
C THR A 68 -1.94 7.41 -3.37
N ILE A 69 -1.20 7.30 -2.27
CA ILE A 69 -1.64 7.64 -0.92
C ILE A 69 -1.35 9.12 -0.68
N SER A 70 -2.40 9.92 -0.54
CA SER A 70 -2.30 11.35 -0.24
C SER A 70 -2.00 11.56 1.23
N ALA A 71 -1.29 12.64 1.56
CA ALA A 71 -1.06 13.04 2.96
C ALA A 71 -2.35 13.42 3.70
N SER A 72 -3.45 13.67 2.98
CA SER A 72 -4.77 13.96 3.54
C SER A 72 -5.59 12.71 3.86
N ASP A 73 -5.18 11.54 3.38
CA ASP A 73 -5.90 10.30 3.66
C ASP A 73 -5.75 9.93 5.12
N TYR A 74 -6.75 9.27 5.69
CA TYR A 74 -6.68 8.83 7.07
C TYR A 74 -5.99 7.48 7.19
N SER A 75 -6.43 6.51 6.38
CA SER A 75 -5.82 5.19 6.34
C SER A 75 -5.81 4.61 4.92
N PHE A 76 -4.86 3.69 4.71
CA PHE A 76 -4.81 2.86 3.52
C PHE A 76 -5.08 1.41 3.93
N HIS A 77 -6.07 0.79 3.33
CA HIS A 77 -6.42 -0.60 3.55
C HIS A 77 -6.12 -1.42 2.30
N ASN A 78 -5.56 -2.62 2.46
CA ASN A 78 -5.43 -3.57 1.37
C ASN A 78 -5.52 -5.03 1.84
N GLU A 79 -6.00 -5.88 0.94
CA GLU A 79 -6.16 -7.33 1.13
C GLU A 79 -5.90 -8.04 -0.20
N GLY A 80 -5.23 -9.19 -0.17
CA GLY A 80 -4.98 -10.03 -1.36
C GLY A 80 -4.02 -9.43 -2.38
N CYS A 81 -3.38 -8.29 -2.07
CA CYS A 81 -2.47 -7.60 -2.97
C CYS A 81 -1.02 -8.08 -2.86
N GLY A 82 -0.62 -8.64 -1.71
CA GLY A 82 0.78 -8.96 -1.44
C GLY A 82 1.57 -7.71 -1.01
N GLN A 83 2.76 -7.52 -1.56
CA GLN A 83 3.70 -6.50 -1.10
C GLN A 83 3.53 -5.18 -1.85
N TRP A 84 3.19 -4.11 -1.12
CA TRP A 84 3.26 -2.75 -1.60
C TRP A 84 4.65 -2.17 -1.35
N ARG A 85 5.23 -1.55 -2.38
CA ARG A 85 6.50 -0.84 -2.28
C ARG A 85 6.37 0.56 -2.86
N LYS A 86 6.89 1.55 -2.15
CA LYS A 86 6.90 2.94 -2.63
C LYS A 86 7.70 3.03 -3.94
N VAL A 87 7.15 3.76 -4.90
CA VAL A 87 7.77 4.07 -6.19
C VAL A 87 8.46 5.42 -6.05
N GLY A 88 9.80 5.41 -6.09
CA GLY A 88 10.62 6.60 -5.93
C GLY A 88 12.04 6.26 -5.53
#